data_AF-A0A7W0ZZ17-F1
#
_entry.id   AF-A0A7W0ZZ17-F1
#
_cell.length_a   1.000
_cell.length_b   1.000
_cell.length_c   1.000
_cell.angle_alpha   90.00
_cell.angle_beta   90.00
_cell.angle_gamma   90.00
#
_symmetry.space_group_name_H-M   'P 1'
#
loop_
_entity.id
_entity.type
_entity.pdbx_description
1 polymer ?
#
loop_
_entity_poly.entity_id
_entity_poly.type
_entity_poly.pdbx_seq_one_letter_code
_entity_poly.pdbx_strand_id
1 'polypeptide(L)'
;MIRLPLCAVLIALTACSATPPAAPPKPRELAAMPASAPVPAAVTLDAGQAPVVAAAMPAELLVRPPVGGAGALLFLGATARLSGISITFAKSNHEVVVGSAGGTGMFDFQFVKGGTKSDVRLRSDEEKFQAEVVVHGALFVFEQRSEDMFTVMLAAASAPVRLEDDGCVALIDEAAKRAGITDGRSSASGTDGGILRLRRQSWTAYCGRYTKRVWFAPLP
;
A
#
# COMPACT_ATOMS: atom_id res chain seq x y z
N MET A 1 7.51 -46.51 30.57
CA MET A 1 7.76 -45.71 31.79
C MET A 1 9.25 -45.46 31.91
N ILE A 2 9.73 -44.26 31.55
CA ILE A 2 11.12 -43.84 31.79
C ILE A 2 11.05 -42.38 32.27
N ARG A 3 11.52 -42.16 33.50
CA ARG A 3 11.68 -40.85 34.15
C ARG A 3 13.05 -40.29 33.77
N LEU A 4 13.13 -39.01 33.44
CA LEU A 4 14.37 -38.22 33.47
C LEU A 4 14.11 -36.87 34.17
N PRO A 5 15.13 -36.30 34.84
CA PRO A 5 14.95 -35.41 35.98
C PRO A 5 15.10 -33.92 35.64
N LEU A 6 14.63 -33.11 36.60
CA LEU A 6 14.78 -31.66 36.70
C LEU A 6 16.23 -31.20 36.47
N CYS A 7 16.38 -30.13 35.69
CA CYS A 7 17.44 -29.14 35.89
C CYS A 7 16.83 -27.74 35.90
N ALA A 8 16.94 -27.10 37.06
CA ALA A 8 16.55 -25.73 37.32
C ALA A 8 17.45 -24.76 36.56
N VAL A 9 16.86 -23.79 35.88
CA VAL A 9 17.57 -22.62 35.36
C VAL A 9 17.11 -21.42 36.18
N LEU A 10 17.95 -21.03 37.15
CA LEU A 10 17.92 -19.71 37.77
C LEU A 10 18.26 -18.68 36.69
N ILE A 11 17.36 -17.75 36.40
CA ILE A 11 17.70 -16.52 35.69
C ILE A 11 17.62 -15.38 36.70
N ALA A 12 18.77 -14.82 37.00
CA ALA A 12 18.92 -13.58 37.75
C ALA A 12 18.36 -12.42 36.93
N LEU A 13 17.34 -11.72 37.46
CA LEU A 13 16.92 -10.42 36.94
C LEU A 13 17.79 -9.34 37.57
N THR A 14 18.77 -8.87 36.81
CA THR A 14 19.55 -7.67 37.12
C THR A 14 18.69 -6.44 36.83
N ALA A 15 18.61 -5.56 37.82
CA ALA A 15 17.91 -4.28 37.74
C ALA A 15 18.53 -3.37 36.67
N CYS A 16 17.71 -2.88 35.74
CA CYS A 16 18.03 -1.72 34.92
C CYS A 16 17.29 -0.51 35.47
N SER A 17 18.08 0.49 35.85
CA SER A 17 17.73 1.79 36.36
C SER A 17 16.78 2.55 35.43
N ALA A 18 15.62 2.93 35.96
CA ALA A 18 14.69 3.85 35.32
C ALA A 18 15.29 5.26 35.26
N THR A 19 15.48 5.78 34.05
CA THR A 19 15.80 7.20 33.82
C THR A 19 14.49 7.98 33.76
N PRO A 20 14.30 9.07 34.53
CA PRO A 20 13.06 9.83 34.51
C PRO A 20 12.90 10.63 33.19
N PRO A 21 11.67 10.84 32.70
CA PRO A 21 11.41 11.52 31.44
C PRO A 21 11.67 13.03 31.52
N ALA A 22 12.23 13.57 30.43
CA ALA A 22 12.51 15.00 30.25
C ALA A 22 11.22 15.84 30.16
N ALA A 23 11.24 17.02 30.79
CA ALA A 23 10.13 17.98 30.80
C ALA A 23 9.90 18.62 29.41
N PRO A 24 8.64 19.00 29.08
CA PRO A 24 8.32 19.65 27.80
C PRO A 24 8.78 21.11 27.75
N PRO A 25 9.18 21.64 26.57
CA PRO A 25 9.57 23.04 26.40
C PRO A 25 8.37 24.00 26.44
N LYS A 26 8.57 25.18 27.03
CA LYS A 26 7.57 26.25 27.20
C LYS A 26 7.15 26.90 25.86
N PRO A 27 5.90 27.41 25.74
CA PRO A 27 5.45 28.16 24.57
C PRO A 27 6.16 29.51 24.45
N ARG A 28 6.56 29.86 23.22
CA ARG A 28 7.17 31.16 22.90
C ARG A 28 6.07 32.19 22.62
N GLU A 29 6.21 33.34 23.27
CA GLU A 29 5.30 34.48 23.30
C GLU A 29 5.13 35.13 21.91
N LEU A 30 3.88 35.37 21.50
CA LEU A 30 3.51 36.11 20.30
C LEU A 30 3.80 37.60 20.53
N ALA A 31 4.73 38.18 19.78
CA ALA A 31 4.88 39.63 19.69
C ALA A 31 4.01 40.17 18.54
N ALA A 32 3.26 41.23 18.81
CA ALA A 32 2.30 41.85 17.90
C ALA A 32 2.83 43.14 17.26
N MET A 33 2.38 43.36 16.01
CA MET A 33 2.20 44.65 15.28
C MET A 33 3.46 45.37 14.73
N PRO A 34 3.38 46.25 13.67
CA PRO A 34 2.19 46.98 13.16
C PRO A 34 1.98 46.99 11.61
N ALA A 35 1.08 47.88 11.16
CA ALA A 35 0.30 47.88 9.91
C ALA A 35 0.84 48.72 8.71
N SER A 36 0.29 48.39 7.53
CA SER A 36 -0.05 49.22 6.33
C SER A 36 0.96 49.53 5.21
N ALA A 37 0.71 48.87 4.05
CA ALA A 37 0.52 49.32 2.63
C ALA A 37 1.57 50.22 1.91
N PRO A 38 1.82 50.01 0.58
CA PRO A 38 0.83 50.34 -0.47
C PRO A 38 0.68 49.33 -1.64
N VAL A 39 -0.44 49.45 -2.35
CA VAL A 39 -0.85 48.76 -3.60
C VAL A 39 -0.02 49.28 -4.80
N PRO A 40 0.29 48.46 -5.82
CA PRO A 40 -0.20 48.81 -7.15
C PRO A 40 -0.62 47.64 -8.06
N ALA A 41 -1.42 48.05 -9.05
CA ALA A 41 -1.64 47.47 -10.38
C ALA A 41 -2.56 46.24 -10.50
N ALA A 42 -3.78 46.54 -10.93
CA ALA A 42 -4.70 45.63 -11.59
C ALA A 42 -4.02 44.93 -12.77
N VAL A 43 -3.97 43.60 -12.74
CA VAL A 43 -3.79 42.76 -13.92
C VAL A 43 -5.19 42.34 -14.37
N THR A 44 -5.68 42.99 -15.42
CA THR A 44 -6.74 42.48 -16.28
C THR A 44 -6.28 41.16 -16.88
N LEU A 45 -6.90 40.05 -16.47
CA LEU A 45 -6.84 38.78 -17.18
C LEU A 45 -8.10 38.66 -18.03
N ASP A 46 -7.84 38.68 -19.33
CA ASP A 46 -8.76 38.54 -20.44
C ASP A 46 -9.52 37.20 -20.40
N ALA A 47 -10.72 37.24 -20.96
CA ALA A 47 -11.69 36.16 -21.03
C ALA A 47 -11.18 34.98 -21.87
N GLY A 48 -11.49 33.74 -21.46
CA GLY A 48 -11.43 32.62 -22.41
C GLY A 48 -11.14 31.22 -21.87
N GLN A 49 -10.90 31.02 -20.58
CA GLN A 49 -10.72 29.67 -20.03
C GLN A 49 -11.83 29.39 -19.02
N ALA A 50 -12.81 28.58 -19.44
CA ALA A 50 -13.73 27.97 -18.49
C ALA A 50 -12.90 27.32 -17.37
N PRO A 51 -13.21 27.55 -16.09
CA PRO A 51 -12.57 26.81 -15.02
C PRO A 51 -12.92 25.35 -15.26
N VAL A 52 -11.92 24.54 -15.63
CA VAL A 52 -12.03 23.09 -15.50
C VAL A 52 -12.13 22.88 -14.00
N VAL A 53 -13.36 22.84 -13.50
CA VAL A 53 -13.64 22.37 -12.15
C VAL A 53 -13.17 20.94 -12.18
N ALA A 54 -11.94 20.70 -11.71
CA ALA A 54 -11.46 19.36 -11.43
C ALA A 54 -12.53 18.76 -10.53
N ALA A 55 -13.33 17.85 -11.10
CA ALA A 55 -14.39 17.21 -10.34
C ALA A 55 -13.69 16.52 -9.18
N ALA A 56 -13.94 17.00 -7.96
CA ALA A 56 -13.38 16.40 -6.76
C ALA A 56 -13.75 14.91 -6.80
N MET A 57 -12.77 14.02 -6.66
CA MET A 57 -13.02 12.59 -6.72
C MET A 57 -14.11 12.22 -5.70
N PRO A 58 -15.17 11.52 -6.10
CA PRO A 58 -16.18 11.04 -5.17
C PRO A 58 -15.53 10.19 -4.07
N ALA A 59 -15.85 10.44 -2.80
CA ALA A 59 -15.23 9.76 -1.66
C ALA A 59 -15.37 8.22 -1.73
N GLU A 60 -16.43 7.73 -2.37
CA GLU A 60 -16.68 6.29 -2.58
C GLU A 60 -15.63 5.62 -3.46
N LEU A 61 -15.00 6.35 -4.39
CA LEU A 61 -13.93 5.83 -5.24
C LEU A 61 -12.56 5.81 -4.56
N LEU A 62 -12.43 6.51 -3.43
CA LEU A 62 -11.23 6.50 -2.59
C LEU A 62 -11.16 5.28 -1.69
N VAL A 63 -12.26 4.51 -1.59
CA VAL A 63 -12.33 3.31 -0.77
C VAL A 63 -11.95 2.10 -1.60
N ARG A 64 -10.86 1.43 -1.18
CA ARG A 64 -10.45 0.16 -1.78
C ARG A 64 -11.53 -0.91 -1.52
N PRO A 65 -12.09 -1.56 -2.55
CA PRO A 65 -13.07 -2.61 -2.34
C PRO A 65 -12.47 -3.75 -1.51
N PRO A 66 -13.19 -4.31 -0.52
CA PRO A 66 -12.66 -5.37 0.32
C PRO A 66 -12.34 -6.62 -0.51
N VAL A 67 -11.35 -7.38 -0.05
CA VAL A 67 -11.07 -8.72 -0.57
C VAL A 67 -11.81 -9.74 0.29
N GLY A 68 -12.66 -10.55 -0.34
CA GLY A 68 -13.29 -11.68 0.35
C GLY A 68 -12.30 -12.83 0.57
N GLY A 69 -12.57 -13.67 1.57
CA GLY A 69 -11.84 -14.92 1.79
C GLY A 69 -11.17 -15.03 3.16
N ALA A 70 -10.47 -16.13 3.38
CA ALA A 70 -9.71 -16.36 4.60
C ALA A 70 -8.46 -15.48 4.62
N GLY A 71 -8.24 -14.75 5.71
CA GLY A 71 -7.12 -13.84 5.86
C GLY A 71 -6.26 -14.16 7.09
N ALA A 72 -5.00 -13.74 7.03
CA ALA A 72 -4.08 -13.76 8.15
C ALA A 72 -3.32 -12.43 8.23
N LEU A 73 -3.05 -11.97 9.44
CA LEU A 73 -2.09 -10.91 9.69
C LEU A 73 -0.69 -11.52 9.84
N LEU A 74 0.27 -11.05 9.06
CA LEU A 74 1.63 -11.54 9.02
C LEU A 74 2.59 -10.41 9.40
N PHE A 75 3.28 -10.60 10.52
CA PHE A 75 4.44 -9.80 10.92
C PHE A 75 5.71 -10.34 10.28
N LEU A 76 6.74 -9.52 10.18
CA LEU A 76 8.05 -9.95 9.72
C LEU A 76 8.58 -11.14 10.56
N GLY A 77 8.99 -12.22 9.88
CA GLY A 77 9.39 -13.50 10.46
C GLY A 77 8.24 -14.43 10.80
N ALA A 78 6.99 -13.96 10.82
CA ALA A 78 5.83 -14.78 11.13
C ALA A 78 5.45 -15.68 9.95
N THR A 79 4.83 -16.81 10.28
CA THR A 79 4.29 -17.76 9.31
C THR A 79 2.81 -18.00 9.59
N ALA A 80 1.98 -17.95 8.55
CA ALA A 80 0.56 -18.27 8.59
C ALA A 80 0.26 -19.42 7.64
N ARG A 81 -0.87 -20.10 7.85
CA ARG A 81 -1.30 -21.18 6.96
C ARG A 81 -2.68 -20.90 6.40
N LEU A 82 -2.78 -20.82 5.07
CA LEU A 82 -4.01 -20.57 4.34
C LEU A 82 -4.20 -21.67 3.29
N SER A 83 -5.33 -22.41 3.36
CA SER A 83 -5.66 -23.51 2.44
C SER A 83 -4.50 -24.52 2.24
N GLY A 84 -3.85 -24.90 3.34
CA GLY A 84 -2.75 -25.87 3.32
C GLY A 84 -1.41 -25.33 2.83
N ILE A 85 -1.33 -24.06 2.42
CA ILE A 85 -0.10 -23.34 2.04
C ILE A 85 0.41 -22.57 3.25
N SER A 86 1.66 -22.82 3.64
CA SER A 86 2.35 -21.99 4.63
C SER A 86 2.94 -20.76 3.93
N ILE A 87 2.76 -19.59 4.52
CA ILE A 87 3.23 -18.30 4.00
C ILE A 87 4.02 -17.62 5.09
N THR A 88 5.29 -17.32 4.82
CA THR A 88 6.20 -16.64 5.74
C THR A 88 6.54 -15.27 5.17
N PHE A 89 6.36 -14.21 5.95
CA PHE A 89 6.92 -12.90 5.59
C PHE A 89 8.39 -12.88 6.04
N ALA A 90 9.32 -13.03 5.10
CA ALA A 90 10.71 -13.38 5.43
C ALA A 90 11.62 -12.17 5.58
N LYS A 91 11.49 -11.15 4.72
CA LYS A 91 12.35 -9.97 4.72
C LYS A 91 11.58 -8.72 4.31
N SER A 92 11.95 -7.60 4.92
CA SER A 92 11.54 -6.25 4.53
C SER A 92 12.80 -5.40 4.41
N ASN A 93 12.97 -4.68 3.30
CA ASN A 93 14.08 -3.75 3.09
C ASN A 93 13.68 -2.63 2.12
N HIS A 94 14.50 -1.57 2.06
CA HIS A 94 14.33 -0.46 1.13
C HIS A 94 15.50 -0.38 0.16
N GLU A 95 15.19 -0.10 -1.11
CA GLU A 95 16.17 0.28 -2.13
C GLU A 95 16.07 1.78 -2.39
N VAL A 96 17.13 2.53 -2.07
CA VAL A 96 17.21 3.97 -2.38
C VAL A 96 17.77 4.12 -3.78
N VAL A 97 16.95 4.60 -4.72
CA VAL A 97 17.38 4.84 -6.10
C VAL A 97 17.99 6.24 -6.19
N VAL A 98 19.30 6.30 -6.46
CA VAL A 98 20.06 7.55 -6.64
C VAL A 98 19.42 8.39 -7.75
N GLY A 99 18.99 9.61 -7.41
CA GLY A 99 18.34 10.54 -8.36
C GLY A 99 16.80 10.51 -8.34
N SER A 100 16.19 9.67 -7.50
CA SER A 100 14.75 9.72 -7.20
C SER A 100 14.51 10.20 -5.77
N ALA A 101 13.41 10.91 -5.54
CA ALA A 101 13.07 11.48 -4.24
C ALA A 101 12.51 10.45 -3.23
N GLY A 102 12.50 9.15 -3.55
CA GLY A 102 11.86 8.12 -2.72
C GLY A 102 12.57 6.76 -2.75
N GLY A 103 12.46 6.03 -1.64
CA GLY A 103 12.90 4.63 -1.57
C GLY A 103 11.82 3.67 -2.10
N THR A 104 12.24 2.59 -2.77
CA THR A 104 11.35 1.49 -3.14
C THR A 104 11.34 0.43 -2.04
N GLY A 105 10.17 0.13 -1.50
CA GLY A 105 9.94 -0.96 -0.57
C GLY A 105 10.07 -2.32 -1.23
N MET A 106 10.73 -3.24 -0.54
CA MET A 106 11.05 -4.59 -1.02
C MET A 106 10.62 -5.61 0.05
N PHE A 107 9.70 -6.51 -0.31
CA PHE A 107 9.07 -7.43 0.65
C PHE A 107 9.15 -8.87 0.13
N ASP A 108 9.86 -9.73 0.87
CA ASP A 108 10.07 -11.13 0.50
C ASP A 108 9.12 -12.06 1.25
N PHE A 109 8.39 -12.88 0.51
CA PHE A 109 7.48 -13.90 1.02
C PHE A 109 7.91 -15.29 0.56
N GLN A 110 7.87 -16.25 1.47
CA GLN A 110 8.13 -17.65 1.18
C GLN A 110 6.84 -18.45 1.31
N PHE A 111 6.59 -19.32 0.35
CA PHE A 111 5.42 -20.18 0.29
C PHE A 111 5.86 -21.64 0.33
N VAL A 112 5.15 -22.47 1.08
CA VAL A 112 5.37 -23.92 1.12
C VAL A 112 4.05 -24.67 1.00
N LYS A 113 3.95 -25.56 0.02
CA LYS A 113 2.80 -26.48 -0.16
C LYS A 113 3.31 -27.88 -0.45
N GLY A 114 2.95 -28.85 0.39
CA GLY A 114 3.31 -30.26 0.18
C GLY A 114 4.82 -30.49 0.03
N GLY A 115 5.66 -29.71 0.71
CA GLY A 115 7.12 -29.78 0.61
C GLY A 115 7.73 -28.97 -0.54
N THR A 116 6.94 -28.47 -1.49
CA THR A 116 7.42 -27.56 -2.53
C THR A 116 7.50 -26.13 -2.00
N LYS A 117 8.64 -25.48 -2.19
CA LYS A 117 8.88 -24.08 -1.81
C LYS A 117 8.77 -23.15 -3.02
N SER A 118 8.27 -21.93 -2.82
CA SER A 118 8.29 -20.83 -3.80
C SER A 118 8.55 -19.51 -3.09
N ASP A 119 9.42 -18.67 -3.65
CA ASP A 119 9.75 -17.37 -3.09
C ASP A 119 9.19 -16.26 -4.00
N VAL A 120 8.59 -15.23 -3.41
CA VAL A 120 8.04 -14.06 -4.12
C VAL A 120 8.60 -12.80 -3.49
N ARG A 121 9.07 -11.90 -4.34
CA ARG A 121 9.50 -10.56 -3.96
C ARG A 121 8.54 -9.53 -4.51
N LEU A 122 7.97 -8.74 -3.62
CA LEU A 122 7.10 -7.63 -3.96
C LEU A 122 7.87 -6.31 -3.85
N ARG A 123 7.55 -5.38 -4.76
CA ARG A 123 8.17 -4.06 -4.84
C ARG A 123 7.09 -2.99 -4.82
N SER A 124 7.34 -1.89 -4.13
CA SER A 124 6.40 -0.77 -4.07
C SER A 124 7.10 0.55 -3.80
N ASP A 125 6.76 1.58 -4.58
CA ASP A 125 7.07 2.99 -4.28
C ASP A 125 5.91 3.68 -3.53
N GLU A 126 4.85 2.94 -3.18
CA GLU A 126 3.62 3.48 -2.59
C GLU A 126 3.54 3.31 -1.07
N GLU A 127 2.99 4.32 -0.40
CA GLU A 127 2.66 4.29 1.03
C GLU A 127 1.58 3.24 1.36
N LYS A 128 0.65 3.00 0.43
CA LYS A 128 -0.50 2.09 0.60
C LYS A 128 -0.49 0.95 -0.42
N PHE A 129 0.50 0.07 -0.30
CA PHE A 129 0.72 -1.03 -1.23
C PHE A 129 -0.32 -2.17 -1.15
N GLN A 130 -0.76 -2.65 -2.33
CA GLN A 130 -1.48 -3.92 -2.48
C GLN A 130 -0.91 -4.72 -3.66
N ALA A 131 -0.87 -6.04 -3.53
CA ALA A 131 -0.46 -6.95 -4.59
C ALA A 131 -1.36 -8.18 -4.69
N GLU A 132 -1.51 -8.70 -5.91
CA GLU A 132 -2.09 -9.98 -6.29
C GLU A 132 -1.01 -10.95 -6.74
N VAL A 133 -0.90 -12.07 -6.05
CA VAL A 133 0.14 -13.08 -6.30
C VAL A 133 -0.50 -14.44 -6.45
N VAL A 134 -0.22 -15.09 -7.59
CA VAL A 134 -0.62 -16.49 -7.81
C VAL A 134 0.54 -17.39 -7.38
N VAL A 135 0.31 -18.23 -6.37
CA VAL A 135 1.29 -19.22 -5.90
C VAL A 135 0.61 -20.56 -5.69
N HIS A 136 1.24 -21.63 -6.19
CA HIS A 136 0.72 -23.00 -6.13
C HIS A 136 -0.75 -23.13 -6.61
N GLY A 137 -1.11 -22.34 -7.63
CA GLY A 137 -2.43 -22.32 -8.26
C GLY A 137 -3.51 -21.54 -7.51
N ALA A 138 -3.21 -20.95 -6.35
CA ALA A 138 -4.12 -20.12 -5.58
C ALA A 138 -3.77 -18.63 -5.71
N LEU A 139 -4.77 -17.76 -5.64
CA LEU A 139 -4.59 -16.31 -5.66
C LEU A 139 -4.57 -15.76 -4.23
N PHE A 140 -3.49 -15.06 -3.90
CA PHE A 140 -3.32 -14.32 -2.67
C PHE A 140 -3.32 -12.83 -2.93
N VAL A 141 -3.95 -12.08 -2.02
CA VAL A 141 -3.89 -10.63 -2.00
C VAL A 141 -3.14 -10.17 -0.75
N PHE A 142 -2.11 -9.35 -0.98
CA PHE A 142 -1.27 -8.76 0.06
C PHE A 142 -1.70 -7.30 0.23
N GLU A 143 -2.02 -6.90 1.45
CA GLU A 143 -2.29 -5.52 1.83
C GLU A 143 -1.27 -5.09 2.87
N GLN A 144 -0.45 -4.09 2.54
CA GLN A 144 0.48 -3.53 3.49
C GLN A 144 -0.28 -2.76 4.58
N ARG A 145 0.08 -3.02 5.85
CA ARG A 145 -0.42 -2.27 7.01
C ARG A 145 0.67 -1.37 7.59
N SER A 146 1.90 -1.85 7.58
CA SER A 146 3.14 -1.12 7.92
C SER A 146 4.31 -1.77 7.17
N GLU A 147 5.53 -1.27 7.33
CA GLU A 147 6.74 -1.83 6.70
C GLU A 147 7.04 -3.28 7.11
N ASP A 148 6.60 -3.68 8.31
CA ASP A 148 6.85 -4.97 8.94
C ASP A 148 5.58 -5.83 9.08
N MET A 149 4.45 -5.38 8.52
CA MET A 149 3.16 -6.06 8.67
C MET A 149 2.31 -6.03 7.41
N PHE A 150 1.80 -7.21 7.05
CA PHE A 150 0.88 -7.42 5.95
C PHE A 150 -0.38 -8.15 6.39
N THR A 151 -1.52 -7.77 5.83
CA THR A 151 -2.67 -8.67 5.75
C THR A 151 -2.54 -9.49 4.46
N VAL A 152 -2.57 -10.81 4.58
CA VAL A 152 -2.54 -11.73 3.44
C VAL A 152 -3.83 -12.50 3.39
N MET A 153 -4.52 -12.42 2.26
CA MET A 153 -5.83 -13.01 2.06
C MET A 153 -5.78 -14.03 0.93
N LEU A 154 -6.36 -15.20 1.17
CA LEU A 154 -6.64 -16.15 0.12
C LEU A 154 -7.90 -15.67 -0.62
N ALA A 155 -7.70 -14.93 -1.71
CA ALA A 155 -8.78 -14.37 -2.51
C ALA A 155 -9.47 -15.44 -3.36
N ALA A 156 -8.73 -16.45 -3.83
CA ALA A 156 -9.30 -17.61 -4.51
C ALA A 156 -8.42 -18.86 -4.36
N ALA A 157 -9.03 -20.00 -4.05
CA ALA A 157 -8.33 -21.29 -3.97
C ALA A 157 -7.79 -21.78 -5.33
N SER A 158 -8.38 -21.28 -6.43
CA SER A 158 -7.91 -21.46 -7.79
C SER A 158 -7.77 -20.09 -8.44
N ALA A 159 -6.62 -19.82 -9.06
CA ALA A 159 -6.33 -18.55 -9.69
C ALA A 159 -7.30 -18.27 -10.84
N PRO A 160 -8.04 -17.14 -10.80
CA PRO A 160 -8.87 -16.71 -11.92
C PRO A 160 -8.03 -16.43 -13.17
N VAL A 161 -8.71 -16.29 -14.31
CA VAL A 161 -8.06 -15.81 -15.53
C VAL A 161 -7.56 -14.39 -15.32
N ARG A 162 -6.28 -14.18 -15.62
CA ARG A 162 -5.63 -12.87 -15.56
C ARG A 162 -6.20 -11.95 -16.63
N LEU A 163 -6.44 -10.70 -16.26
CA LEU A 163 -6.78 -9.62 -17.18
C LEU A 163 -5.50 -8.99 -17.77
N GLU A 164 -5.51 -8.82 -19.09
CA GLU A 164 -4.49 -8.06 -19.80
C GLU A 164 -4.61 -6.56 -19.54
N ASP A 165 -3.57 -5.81 -19.89
CA ASP A 165 -3.44 -4.37 -19.64
C ASP A 165 -4.64 -3.60 -20.20
N ASP A 166 -4.97 -3.82 -21.47
CA ASP A 166 -6.10 -3.17 -22.16
C ASP A 166 -7.44 -3.46 -21.48
N GLY A 167 -7.61 -4.70 -20.98
CA GLY A 167 -8.81 -5.08 -20.23
C GLY A 167 -8.92 -4.33 -18.90
N CYS A 168 -7.79 -4.16 -18.18
CA CYS A 168 -7.77 -3.38 -16.96
C CYS A 168 -8.00 -1.89 -17.21
N VAL A 169 -7.41 -1.33 -18.29
CA VAL A 169 -7.66 0.07 -18.69
C VAL A 169 -9.14 0.28 -19.00
N ALA A 170 -9.77 -0.65 -19.73
CA ALA A 170 -11.20 -0.59 -20.02
C ALA A 170 -12.06 -0.58 -18.75
N LEU A 171 -11.75 -1.43 -17.75
CA LEU A 171 -12.46 -1.44 -16.47
C LEU A 171 -12.30 -0.12 -15.70
N ILE A 172 -11.09 0.45 -15.71
CA ILE A 172 -10.81 1.74 -15.07
C ILE A 172 -11.61 2.85 -15.75
N ASP A 173 -11.57 2.92 -17.08
CA ASP A 173 -12.29 3.94 -17.85
C ASP A 173 -13.81 3.81 -17.66
N GLU A 174 -14.34 2.58 -17.57
CA GLU A 174 -15.75 2.35 -17.27
C GLU A 174 -16.12 2.83 -15.86
N ALA A 175 -15.30 2.49 -14.85
CA ALA A 175 -15.52 2.94 -13.47
C ALA A 175 -15.43 4.46 -13.33
N ALA A 176 -14.46 5.10 -14.01
CA ALA A 176 -14.30 6.54 -14.04
C ALA A 176 -15.52 7.23 -14.68
N LYS A 177 -16.01 6.71 -15.82
CA LYS A 177 -17.23 7.19 -16.47
C LYS A 177 -18.45 7.09 -15.56
N ARG A 178 -18.65 5.94 -14.90
CA ARG A 178 -19.77 5.73 -13.97
C ARG A 178 -19.74 6.71 -12.79
N ALA A 179 -18.54 7.15 -12.39
CA ALA A 179 -18.36 8.10 -11.31
C ALA A 179 -18.28 9.57 -11.75
N GLY A 180 -18.50 9.87 -13.05
CA GLY A 180 -18.47 11.23 -13.58
C GLY A 180 -17.07 11.86 -13.59
N ILE A 181 -16.00 11.05 -13.53
CA ILE A 181 -14.63 11.55 -13.62
C ILE A 181 -14.24 11.70 -15.08
N THR A 182 -14.09 12.94 -15.53
CA THR A 182 -13.67 13.28 -16.89
C THR A 182 -12.29 13.92 -16.87
N ASP A 183 -11.23 13.13 -16.98
CA ASP A 183 -9.87 13.66 -17.10
C ASP A 183 -9.03 12.98 -18.19
N GLY A 184 -8.19 13.82 -18.83
CA GLY A 184 -7.48 13.59 -20.09
C GLY A 184 -6.31 12.60 -20.06
N ARG A 185 -5.44 12.73 -21.09
CA ARG A 185 -4.47 11.73 -21.58
C ARG A 185 -3.65 11.01 -20.47
N SER A 186 -3.52 9.69 -20.62
CA SER A 186 -2.72 8.80 -19.76
C SER A 186 -1.23 9.07 -19.92
N SER A 187 -0.45 8.99 -18.83
CA SER A 187 0.99 9.24 -18.88
C SER A 187 1.90 8.13 -18.35
N ALA A 188 1.38 7.10 -17.66
CA ALA A 188 2.20 5.94 -17.31
C ALA A 188 1.36 4.74 -16.84
N SER A 189 1.75 3.55 -17.30
CA SER A 189 1.32 2.25 -16.74
C SER A 189 2.51 1.58 -16.06
N GLY A 190 2.33 1.16 -14.81
CA GLY A 190 3.29 0.31 -14.08
C GLY A 190 2.60 -0.95 -13.59
N THR A 191 3.36 -2.02 -13.45
CA THR A 191 2.89 -3.27 -12.83
C THR A 191 3.93 -3.79 -11.87
N ASP A 192 3.54 -3.89 -10.61
CA ASP A 192 4.21 -4.74 -9.63
C ASP A 192 3.15 -5.57 -8.92
N GLY A 193 3.46 -6.85 -8.69
CA GLY A 193 2.60 -7.76 -7.94
C GLY A 193 1.16 -7.86 -8.48
N GLY A 194 0.96 -7.96 -9.79
CA GLY A 194 -0.37 -8.28 -10.36
C GLY A 194 -1.42 -7.17 -10.33
N ILE A 195 -1.09 -5.96 -9.85
CA ILE A 195 -1.97 -4.78 -9.94
C ILE A 195 -1.48 -3.88 -11.08
N LEU A 196 -2.38 -3.49 -11.99
CA LEU A 196 -2.10 -2.43 -12.96
C LEU A 196 -2.33 -1.08 -12.27
N ARG A 197 -1.36 -0.17 -12.43
CA ARG A 197 -1.48 1.23 -12.02
C ARG A 197 -1.60 2.13 -13.24
N LEU A 198 -2.59 3.01 -13.26
CA LEU A 198 -2.80 4.02 -14.30
C LEU A 198 -2.79 5.41 -13.67
N ARG A 199 -1.75 6.20 -13.92
CA ARG A 199 -1.66 7.59 -13.47
C ARG A 199 -2.30 8.54 -14.49
N ARG A 200 -3.15 9.46 -14.01
CA ARG A 200 -3.74 10.59 -14.74
C ARG A 200 -3.36 11.90 -14.06
N GLN A 201 -3.78 13.04 -14.61
CA GLN A 201 -3.40 14.38 -14.13
C GLN A 201 -3.92 14.74 -12.73
N SER A 202 -4.98 14.10 -12.28
CA SER A 202 -5.70 14.45 -11.04
C SER A 202 -5.87 13.24 -10.10
N TRP A 203 -5.55 12.03 -10.57
CA TRP A 203 -5.72 10.80 -9.80
C TRP A 203 -4.84 9.64 -10.31
N THR A 204 -4.71 8.63 -9.47
CA THR A 204 -4.17 7.31 -9.82
C THR A 204 -5.29 6.28 -9.70
N ALA A 205 -5.47 5.43 -10.70
CA ALA A 205 -6.34 4.28 -10.63
C ALA A 205 -5.55 2.99 -10.60
N TYR A 206 -6.19 1.98 -10.02
CA TYR A 206 -5.65 0.67 -9.82
C TYR A 206 -6.63 -0.37 -10.32
N CYS A 207 -6.10 -1.43 -10.94
CA CYS A 207 -6.88 -2.59 -11.36
C CYS A 207 -6.19 -3.87 -10.92
N GLY A 208 -6.88 -4.66 -10.09
CA GLY A 208 -6.47 -6.02 -9.77
C GLY A 208 -6.65 -6.93 -10.98
N ARG A 209 -5.57 -7.48 -11.54
CA ARG A 209 -5.65 -8.25 -12.79
C ARG A 209 -6.39 -9.57 -12.64
N TYR A 210 -6.40 -10.14 -11.44
CA TYR A 210 -7.13 -11.38 -11.16
C TYR A 210 -8.46 -11.10 -10.47
N THR A 211 -8.49 -10.18 -9.50
CA THR A 211 -9.74 -9.88 -8.78
C THR A 211 -10.69 -8.97 -9.55
N LYS A 212 -10.20 -8.26 -10.59
CA LYS A 212 -10.93 -7.28 -11.39
C LYS A 212 -11.51 -6.12 -10.57
N ARG A 213 -10.99 -5.91 -9.35
CA ARG A 213 -11.34 -4.78 -8.50
C ARG A 213 -10.67 -3.53 -9.03
N VAL A 214 -11.43 -2.44 -9.06
CA VAL A 214 -10.95 -1.11 -9.43
C VAL A 214 -11.10 -0.18 -8.24
N TRP A 215 -10.09 0.63 -7.99
CA TRP A 215 -10.14 1.72 -7.00
C TRP A 215 -9.26 2.87 -7.44
N PHE A 216 -9.44 4.01 -6.79
CA PHE A 216 -8.73 5.22 -7.11
C PHE A 216 -8.07 5.82 -5.87
N ALA A 217 -7.02 6.60 -6.09
CA ALA A 217 -6.37 7.42 -5.09
C ALA A 217 -6.12 8.82 -5.68
N PRO A 218 -6.16 9.89 -4.86
CA PRO A 218 -5.68 11.19 -5.29
C PRO A 218 -4.20 11.09 -5.68
N LEU A 219 -3.72 12.00 -6.54
CA LEU A 219 -2.28 12.14 -6.70
C LEU A 219 -1.65 12.59 -5.38
N PRO A 220 -0.46 12.06 -5.02
CA PRO A 220 0.33 12.59 -3.92
C PRO A 220 0.80 14.03 -4.20
#